data_AF-A0A2D3D5H2-F1
#
_entry.id   AF-A0A2D3D5H2-F1
#
_cell.length_a   1.000
_cell.length_b   1.000
_cell.length_c   1.000
_cell.angle_alpha   90.00
_cell.angle_beta   90.00
_cell.angle_gamma   90.00
#
_symmetry.space_group_name_H-M   'P 1'
#
loop_
_entity.id
_entity.type
_entity.pdbx_description
1 polymer ?
#
loop_
_entity_poly.entity_id
_entity_poly.type
_entity_poly.pdbx_seq_one_letter_code
_entity_poly.pdbx_strand_id
1 'polypeptide(L)'
;MRYVSGLPALNLGDRSVTPGDWHHSSMDWERPFMLDTSASPYGCWGIGDEPVPGHGPMPVANHIRACLDMIVLGCFGDVQGMREYFLANPATDGVVMRQVWKLRGSRNWPSIDAFMGREYSTRWLDYKQRQMQTNRGETV
;
A
#
# COMPACT_ATOMS: atom_id res chain seq x y z
N MET A 1 9.51 11.88 -8.83
CA MET A 1 10.66 11.26 -8.12
C MET A 1 10.51 9.77 -8.29
N ARG A 2 11.54 9.07 -8.78
CA ARG A 2 11.50 7.62 -8.90
C ARG A 2 11.82 6.96 -7.57
N TYR A 3 11.11 5.88 -7.25
CA TYR A 3 11.27 5.16 -5.99
C TYR A 3 11.00 3.66 -6.20
N VAL A 4 11.62 2.82 -5.37
CA VAL A 4 11.41 1.38 -5.35
C VAL A 4 10.07 1.07 -4.67
N SER A 5 9.25 0.21 -5.27
CA SER A 5 7.93 -0.19 -4.76
C SER A 5 7.65 -1.68 -5.01
N GLY A 6 6.43 -2.13 -4.73
CA GLY A 6 5.99 -3.51 -4.96
C GLY A 6 6.73 -4.53 -4.10
N LEU A 7 6.90 -5.75 -4.62
CA LEU A 7 7.57 -6.85 -3.91
C LEU A 7 9.00 -6.51 -3.45
N PRO A 8 9.86 -5.83 -4.24
CA PRO A 8 11.18 -5.40 -3.75
C PRO A 8 11.09 -4.53 -2.49
N ALA A 9 10.16 -3.56 -2.45
CA ALA A 9 9.97 -2.70 -1.28
C ALA A 9 9.40 -3.45 -0.08
N LEU A 10 8.53 -4.45 -0.29
CA LEU A 10 8.09 -5.35 0.80
C LEU A 10 9.23 -6.16 1.42
N ASN A 11 10.32 -6.35 0.67
CA ASN A 11 11.49 -7.11 1.11
C ASN A 11 12.61 -6.21 1.70
N LEU A 12 12.37 -4.91 1.84
CA LEU A 12 13.31 -3.89 2.38
C LEU A 12 12.73 -3.16 3.61
N GLY A 13 13.53 -2.32 4.25
CA GLY A 13 13.09 -1.43 5.32
C GLY A 13 12.95 -2.05 6.71
N ASP A 14 12.61 -1.20 7.68
CA ASP A 14 12.43 -1.60 9.08
C ASP A 14 11.21 -2.53 9.26
N ARG A 15 11.48 -3.72 9.79
CA ARG A 15 10.49 -4.77 10.04
C ARG A 15 9.89 -4.75 11.45
N SER A 16 10.25 -3.76 12.27
CA SER A 16 9.76 -3.63 13.65
C SER A 16 8.25 -3.34 13.73
N VAL A 17 7.71 -2.60 12.76
CA VAL A 17 6.29 -2.20 12.72
C VAL A 17 5.45 -3.16 11.89
N THR A 18 6.03 -3.70 10.83
CA THR A 18 5.35 -4.58 9.86
C THR A 18 6.38 -5.58 9.34
N PRO A 19 6.08 -6.89 9.26
CA PRO A 19 7.07 -7.91 8.91
C PRO A 19 7.56 -7.84 7.46
N GLY A 20 6.78 -7.22 6.56
CA GLY A 20 7.07 -7.20 5.14
C GLY A 20 6.94 -8.59 4.51
N ASP A 21 7.59 -8.77 3.38
CA ASP A 21 7.76 -10.06 2.71
C ASP A 21 9.17 -10.63 2.99
N TRP A 22 9.31 -11.95 2.89
CA TRP A 22 10.49 -12.70 3.36
C TRP A 22 11.30 -13.34 2.23
N HIS A 23 11.02 -12.98 0.99
CA HIS A 23 11.68 -13.49 -0.22
C HIS A 23 12.85 -12.60 -0.68
N HIS A 24 13.54 -11.92 0.25
CA HIS A 24 14.61 -10.96 -0.05
C HIS A 24 15.71 -11.55 -0.96
N SER A 25 16.13 -12.79 -0.72
CA SER A 25 17.15 -13.47 -1.53
C SER A 25 16.69 -13.81 -2.95
N SER A 26 15.38 -13.81 -3.21
CA SER A 26 14.77 -14.17 -4.49
C SER A 26 14.41 -12.96 -5.34
N MET A 27 14.65 -11.74 -4.84
CA MET A 27 14.36 -10.50 -5.56
C MET A 27 15.42 -10.22 -6.63
N ASP A 28 14.98 -9.69 -7.77
CA ASP A 28 15.86 -9.10 -8.77
C ASP A 28 16.30 -7.71 -8.30
N TRP A 29 17.43 -7.67 -7.60
CA TRP A 29 18.04 -6.43 -7.13
C TRP A 29 18.80 -5.68 -8.22
N GLU A 30 19.12 -6.30 -9.36
CA GLU A 30 19.75 -5.57 -10.47
C GLU A 30 18.74 -4.60 -11.12
N ARG A 31 17.46 -4.98 -11.13
CA ARG A 31 16.37 -4.21 -11.74
C ARG A 31 15.16 -4.13 -10.80
N PRO A 32 15.28 -3.43 -9.65
CA PRO A 32 14.17 -3.34 -8.72
C PRO A 32 12.97 -2.64 -9.37
N PHE A 33 11.76 -3.10 -9.04
CA PHE A 33 10.52 -2.49 -9.51
C PHE A 33 10.42 -1.04 -9.01
N MET A 34 10.27 -0.10 -9.95
CA MET A 34 10.25 1.33 -9.67
C MET A 34 9.00 2.00 -10.21
N LEU A 35 8.49 2.97 -9.44
CA LEU A 35 7.39 3.87 -9.82
C LEU A 35 7.86 5.32 -9.76
N ASP A 36 7.04 6.25 -10.29
CA ASP A 36 7.26 7.69 -10.15
C ASP A 36 6.15 8.34 -9.32
N THR A 37 6.53 9.18 -8.35
CA THR A 37 5.60 9.91 -7.51
C THR A 37 4.65 10.83 -8.29
N SER A 38 5.03 11.29 -9.49
CA SER A 38 4.14 12.11 -10.34
C SER A 38 2.96 11.32 -10.90
N ALA A 39 3.07 10.00 -11.01
CA ALA A 39 2.02 9.11 -11.49
C ALA A 39 1.21 8.48 -10.34
N SER A 40 1.63 8.66 -9.09
CA SER A 40 0.98 8.05 -7.94
C SER A 40 -0.06 8.99 -7.31
N PRO A 41 -1.27 8.50 -6.97
CA PRO A 41 -2.27 9.26 -6.22
C PRO A 41 -1.82 9.63 -4.79
N TYR A 42 -0.68 9.08 -4.33
CA TYR A 42 -0.14 9.29 -2.99
C TYR A 42 1.07 10.25 -2.96
N GLY A 43 1.55 10.70 -4.12
CA GLY A 43 2.75 11.55 -4.21
C GLY A 43 3.94 10.92 -3.45
N CYS A 44 4.58 11.70 -2.58
CA CYS A 44 5.72 11.25 -1.78
C CYS A 44 5.36 10.52 -0.47
N TRP A 45 4.07 10.32 -0.17
CA TRP A 45 3.66 9.75 1.11
C TRP A 45 4.15 8.30 1.30
N GLY A 46 4.75 8.00 2.45
CA GLY A 46 5.21 6.64 2.77
C GLY A 46 6.45 6.20 1.99
N ILE A 47 7.27 7.15 1.53
CA ILE A 47 8.57 6.90 0.91
C ILE A 47 9.66 7.42 1.85
N GLY A 48 10.73 6.65 2.03
CA GLY A 48 11.93 7.01 2.78
C GLY A 48 13.18 6.45 2.11
N ASP A 49 14.36 6.91 2.51
CA ASP A 49 15.62 6.38 1.97
C ASP A 49 16.01 5.07 2.68
N GLU A 50 16.24 4.02 1.89
CA GLU A 50 16.65 2.71 2.38
C GLU A 50 17.81 2.17 1.54
N PRO A 51 18.72 1.36 2.11
CA PRO A 51 19.79 0.72 1.35
C PRO A 51 19.22 -0.38 0.45
N VAL A 52 19.35 -0.20 -0.86
CA VAL A 52 18.95 -1.19 -1.87
C VAL A 52 20.19 -1.99 -2.30
N PRO A 53 20.16 -3.34 -2.25
CA PRO A 53 21.29 -4.18 -2.67
C PRO A 53 21.76 -3.83 -4.09
N GLY A 54 23.05 -3.53 -4.24
CA GLY A 54 23.65 -3.15 -5.53
C GLY A 54 23.47 -1.68 -5.96
N HIS A 55 22.64 -0.89 -5.26
CA HIS A 55 22.36 0.51 -5.65
C HIS A 55 22.65 1.52 -4.54
N GLY A 56 22.80 1.09 -3.27
CA GLY A 56 22.99 1.99 -2.14
C GLY A 56 21.68 2.65 -1.69
N PRO A 57 21.74 3.79 -0.96
CA PRO A 57 20.55 4.49 -0.50
C PRO A 57 19.68 4.98 -1.65
N MET A 58 18.40 4.61 -1.65
CA MET A 58 17.41 5.04 -2.64
C MET A 58 16.06 5.34 -1.98
N PRO A 59 15.21 6.18 -2.60
CA PRO A 59 13.82 6.32 -2.18
C PRO A 59 13.07 4.99 -2.34
N VAL A 60 12.51 4.49 -1.26
CA VAL A 60 11.83 3.19 -1.16
C VAL A 60 10.49 3.38 -0.45
N ALA A 61 9.44 2.75 -0.98
CA ALA A 61 8.14 2.70 -0.35
C ALA A 61 8.20 1.87 0.95
N ASN A 62 7.59 2.36 2.04
CA ASN A 62 7.32 1.51 3.19
C ASN A 62 6.31 0.41 2.82
N HIS A 63 6.16 -0.59 3.68
CA HIS A 63 5.32 -1.76 3.36
C HIS A 63 3.85 -1.39 3.05
N ILE A 64 3.29 -0.40 3.75
CA ILE A 64 1.92 0.06 3.47
C ILE A 64 1.86 0.67 2.07
N ARG A 65 2.80 1.56 1.73
CA ARG A 65 2.85 2.22 0.42
C ARG A 65 3.09 1.22 -0.70
N ALA A 66 3.94 0.21 -0.51
CA ALA A 66 4.18 -0.85 -1.47
C ALA A 66 2.90 -1.66 -1.76
N CYS A 67 2.13 -2.01 -0.72
CA CYS A 67 0.82 -2.66 -0.89
C CYS A 67 -0.17 -1.78 -1.67
N LEU A 68 -0.26 -0.50 -1.32
CA LEU A 68 -1.18 0.45 -1.96
C LEU A 68 -0.83 0.70 -3.43
N ASP A 69 0.46 0.77 -3.77
CA ASP A 69 0.90 0.92 -5.15
C ASP A 69 0.48 -0.29 -6.00
N MET A 70 0.60 -1.51 -5.47
CA MET A 70 0.13 -2.72 -6.13
C MET A 70 -1.41 -2.76 -6.28
N ILE A 71 -2.17 -2.25 -5.29
CA ILE A 71 -3.63 -2.06 -5.42
C ILE A 71 -3.96 -1.09 -6.55
N VAL A 72 -3.23 0.04 -6.67
CA VAL A 72 -3.43 1.02 -7.74
C VAL A 72 -3.17 0.41 -9.11
N LEU A 73 -2.14 -0.43 -9.24
CA LEU A 73 -1.78 -1.13 -10.47
C LEU A 73 -2.73 -2.31 -10.81
N GLY A 74 -3.60 -2.71 -9.90
CA GLY A 74 -4.50 -3.86 -10.07
C GLY A 74 -3.85 -5.22 -9.82
N CYS A 75 -2.66 -5.25 -9.21
CA CYS A 75 -1.91 -6.45 -8.85
C CYS A 75 -2.48 -7.12 -7.58
N PHE A 76 -3.80 -7.36 -7.53
CA PHE A 76 -4.48 -7.84 -6.33
C PHE A 76 -4.01 -9.23 -5.85
N GLY A 77 -3.54 -10.07 -6.77
CA GLY A 77 -3.02 -11.40 -6.44
C GLY A 77 -1.72 -11.33 -5.63
N ASP A 78 -0.85 -10.37 -5.95
CA ASP A 78 0.45 -10.21 -5.29
C ASP A 78 0.33 -9.62 -3.88
N VAL A 79 -0.78 -8.95 -3.57
CA VAL A 79 -1.08 -8.35 -2.26
C VAL A 79 -2.19 -9.06 -1.50
N GLN A 80 -2.61 -10.24 -1.94
CA GLN A 80 -3.61 -11.02 -1.22
C GLN A 80 -3.07 -11.40 0.18
N GLY A 81 -3.84 -11.13 1.23
CA GLY A 81 -3.41 -11.37 2.60
C GLY A 81 -2.43 -10.32 3.14
N MET A 82 -2.27 -9.16 2.46
CA MET A 82 -1.41 -8.06 2.92
C MET A 82 -1.65 -7.65 4.38
N ARG A 83 -2.89 -7.68 4.87
CA ARG A 83 -3.23 -7.31 6.23
C ARG A 83 -2.64 -8.29 7.23
N GLU A 84 -2.68 -9.58 6.92
CA GLU A 84 -2.29 -10.66 7.84
C GLU A 84 -0.80 -11.00 7.73
N TYR A 85 -0.24 -10.96 6.52
CA TYR A 85 1.12 -11.44 6.25
C TYR A 85 2.15 -10.32 6.13
N PHE A 86 1.86 -9.27 5.36
CA PHE A 86 2.87 -8.23 5.08
C PHE A 86 2.85 -7.10 6.10
N LEU A 87 1.65 -6.68 6.50
CA LEU A 87 1.46 -5.63 7.48
C LEU A 87 1.39 -6.22 8.89
N ALA A 88 0.64 -7.30 9.08
CA ALA A 88 0.49 -8.06 10.34
C ALA A 88 0.34 -7.19 11.60
N ASN A 89 -0.17 -5.97 11.45
CA ASN A 89 -0.24 -4.97 12.49
C ASN A 89 -1.56 -4.20 12.38
N PRO A 90 -2.54 -4.49 13.25
CA PRO A 90 -3.85 -3.85 13.21
C PRO A 90 -3.83 -2.32 13.34
N ALA A 91 -2.76 -1.73 13.88
CA ALA A 91 -2.60 -0.28 13.94
C ALA A 91 -2.50 0.37 12.55
N THR A 92 -2.15 -0.42 11.53
CA THR A 92 -2.04 0.04 10.14
C THR A 92 -3.39 0.10 9.42
N ASP A 93 -4.42 -0.62 9.88
CA ASP A 93 -5.73 -0.76 9.20
C ASP A 93 -6.34 0.60 8.84
N GLY A 94 -6.40 1.52 9.82
CA GLY A 94 -6.96 2.85 9.61
C GLY A 94 -6.15 3.71 8.63
N VAL A 95 -4.84 3.51 8.56
CA VAL A 95 -3.96 4.19 7.58
C VAL A 95 -4.24 3.65 6.19
N VAL A 96 -4.27 2.32 6.02
CA VAL A 96 -4.57 1.66 4.74
C VAL A 96 -5.92 2.12 4.22
N MET A 97 -6.99 1.99 5.02
CA MET A 97 -8.35 2.33 4.61
C MET A 97 -8.47 3.79 4.17
N ARG A 98 -7.84 4.72 4.90
CA ARG A 98 -7.80 6.14 4.55
C ARG A 98 -7.09 6.41 3.24
N GLN A 99 -5.99 5.73 2.95
CA GLN A 99 -5.31 5.90 1.68
C GLN A 99 -6.10 5.27 0.52
N VAL A 100 -6.68 4.08 0.72
CA VAL A 100 -7.53 3.44 -0.29
C VAL A 100 -8.77 4.29 -0.60
N TRP A 101 -9.36 4.93 0.40
CA TRP A 101 -10.53 5.80 0.21
C TRP A 101 -10.27 6.99 -0.74
N LYS A 102 -9.02 7.44 -0.88
CA LYS A 102 -8.65 8.46 -1.87
C LYS A 102 -8.89 8.00 -3.31
N LEU A 103 -8.90 6.68 -3.54
CA LEU A 103 -9.11 6.07 -4.85
C LEU A 103 -10.59 5.91 -5.22
N ARG A 104 -11.55 6.28 -4.36
CA ARG A 104 -12.98 5.99 -4.59
C ARG A 104 -13.61 6.56 -5.86
N GLY A 105 -12.97 7.54 -6.49
CA GLY A 105 -13.38 8.10 -7.78
C GLY A 105 -12.69 7.46 -8.99
N SER A 106 -11.81 6.49 -8.79
CA SER A 106 -11.06 5.87 -9.88
C SER A 106 -11.89 4.86 -10.65
N ARG A 107 -11.51 4.62 -11.91
CA ARG A 107 -12.17 3.62 -12.77
C ARG A 107 -12.08 2.19 -12.21
N ASN A 108 -10.99 1.87 -11.51
CA ASN A 108 -10.78 0.55 -10.90
C ASN A 108 -11.39 0.41 -9.49
N TRP A 109 -12.15 1.40 -9.01
CA TRP A 109 -12.74 1.37 -7.69
C TRP A 109 -13.54 0.11 -7.37
N PRO A 110 -14.40 -0.45 -8.24
CA PRO A 110 -15.15 -1.67 -7.91
C PRO A 110 -14.24 -2.86 -7.53
N SER A 111 -13.12 -3.02 -8.23
CA SER A 111 -12.15 -4.08 -7.93
C SER A 111 -11.38 -3.82 -6.63
N ILE A 112 -11.03 -2.56 -6.38
CA ILE A 112 -10.39 -2.14 -5.12
C ILE A 112 -11.33 -2.37 -3.94
N ASP A 113 -12.59 -1.94 -4.04
CA ASP A 113 -13.60 -2.08 -3.00
C ASP A 113 -13.86 -3.56 -2.67
N ALA A 114 -13.95 -4.40 -3.71
CA ALA A 114 -14.10 -5.84 -3.55
C ALA A 114 -12.87 -6.49 -2.90
N PHE A 115 -11.66 -6.07 -3.29
CA PHE A 115 -10.42 -6.52 -2.66
C PHE A 115 -10.37 -6.16 -1.17
N MET A 116 -10.62 -4.88 -0.84
CA MET A 116 -10.68 -4.42 0.55
C MET A 116 -11.75 -5.13 1.37
N GLY A 117 -12.89 -5.47 0.76
CA GLY A 117 -13.94 -6.25 1.40
C GLY A 117 -13.48 -7.66 1.80
N ARG A 118 -12.68 -8.32 0.97
CA ARG A 118 -12.09 -9.63 1.32
C ARG A 118 -10.99 -9.48 2.38
N GLU A 119 -10.15 -8.48 2.22
CA GLU A 119 -8.94 -8.31 3.03
C GLU A 119 -9.22 -7.79 4.45
N TYR A 120 -10.20 -6.88 4.60
CA TYR A 120 -10.51 -6.21 5.86
C TYR A 120 -11.92 -6.51 6.40
N SER A 121 -12.77 -7.21 5.62
CA SER A 121 -14.11 -7.65 6.04
C SER A 121 -14.95 -6.52 6.65
N THR A 122 -15.55 -6.74 7.83
CA THR A 122 -16.44 -5.79 8.51
C THR A 122 -15.77 -4.45 8.81
N ARG A 123 -14.47 -4.42 9.08
CA ARG A 123 -13.74 -3.18 9.35
C ARG A 123 -13.82 -2.21 8.17
N TRP A 124 -13.77 -2.74 6.95
CA TRP A 124 -13.91 -1.93 5.74
C TRP A 124 -15.34 -1.39 5.57
N LEU A 125 -16.35 -2.22 5.86
CA LEU A 125 -17.75 -1.78 5.85
C LEU A 125 -18.00 -0.65 6.86
N ASP A 126 -17.53 -0.83 8.10
CA ASP A 126 -17.64 0.17 9.17
C ASP A 126 -16.91 1.47 8.82
N TYR A 127 -15.76 1.36 8.15
CA TYR A 127 -15.02 2.52 7.67
C TYR A 127 -15.83 3.28 6.60
N LYS A 128 -16.36 2.59 5.58
CA LYS A 128 -17.19 3.21 4.53
C LYS A 128 -18.43 3.89 5.11
N GLN A 129 -19.12 3.24 6.04
CA GLN A 129 -20.32 3.81 6.67
C GLN A 129 -20.01 5.13 7.38
N ARG A 130 -18.90 5.19 8.13
CA ARG A 130 -18.44 6.43 8.80
C ARG A 130 -18.14 7.54 7.80
N GLN A 131 -17.41 7.24 6.72
CA GLN A 131 -17.11 8.24 5.68
C GLN A 131 -18.38 8.79 5.00
N MET A 132 -19.39 7.94 4.76
CA MET A 132 -20.66 8.37 4.17
C MET A 132 -21.47 9.26 5.11
N GLN A 133 -21.40 9.02 6.43
CA GLN A 133 -22.07 9.87 7.43
C GLN A 133 -21.41 11.24 7.55
N THR A 134 -20.07 11.30 7.55
CA THR A 134 -19.33 12.57 7.55
C THR A 134 -19.71 13.44 6.35
N ASN A 135 -19.75 12.87 5.14
CA ASN A 135 -20.14 13.61 3.92
C ASN A 135 -21.59 14.13 3.94
N ARG A 136 -22.48 13.52 4.73
CA ARG A 136 -23.88 13.97 4.91
C ARG A 136 -24.04 15.02 6.00
N GLY A 137 -23.08 15.15 6.92
CA GLY A 137 -23.09 16.12 8.00
C GLY A 137 -22.53 17.50 7.63
N GLU A 138 -21.78 17.59 6.53
CA GLU A 138 -21.16 18.84 6.05
C GLU A 138 -22.05 19.64 5.07
N THR A 139 -23.33 19.27 4.94
CA THR A 139 -24.31 19.93 4.04
C THR A 139 -25.34 20.83 4.76
N VAL A 140 -25.01 21.32 5.96
CA VAL A 140 -25.85 22.26 6.73
C VAL A 140 -25.13 23.58 6.96
#